data_AF-A0ABD6F0X6-F1
#
_entry.id   AF-A0ABD6F0X6-F1
#
_cell.length_a   1.000
_cell.length_b   1.000
_cell.length_c   1.000
_cell.angle_alpha   90.00
_cell.angle_beta   90.00
_cell.angle_gamma   90.00
#
_symmetry.space_group_name_H-M   'P 1'
#
loop_
_entity.id
_entity.type
_entity.pdbx_description
1 polymer ?
#
loop_
_entity_poly.entity_id
_entity_poly.type
_entity_poly.pdbx_seq_one_letter_code
_entity_poly.pdbx_strand_id
1 'polypeptide(L)'
;MGRNVETMTLSTLLSLSERDIVRLILEFLESRALHITQLSLERETGIINGSYSDDVLFLRQLILDGQWDNALDYVEPLSDVPEFDSRSFRYNITKYKFFELLCIKQEPGPMQDNDFTVEELVECMKELEHLCPSTEDFRRLCALLTLPKLSDHVDFKNWNPSSARVECFRKVEPLVADLIPYTRKPSDEDYSTNERLIQLISKGVFYEACLDYCRTQAVSDRSPSLEVHLGGLLAPHPKLSNTDVSFLSWLESVSYDQFCNPFPQKALDLKVDPIKKPKLVAQWTEQILATPIKPGGVFPQGFVPTTKLKCAENMSRSMFCSPMSTSMFAGSTFR
;
A
#
# COMPACT_ATOMS: atom_id res chain seq x y z
N MET A 1 -50.36 17.42 -40.12
CA MET A 1 -50.32 16.70 -38.82
C MET A 1 -48.93 16.10 -38.65
N GLY A 2 -47.98 16.89 -38.14
CA GLY A 2 -46.65 16.40 -37.81
C GLY A 2 -46.69 15.82 -36.39
N ARG A 3 -46.49 14.51 -36.25
CA ARG A 3 -46.20 13.90 -34.96
C ARG A 3 -44.73 14.21 -34.64
N ASN A 4 -44.50 15.12 -33.70
CA ASN A 4 -43.24 15.20 -32.98
C ASN A 4 -43.09 13.87 -32.24
N VAL A 5 -42.27 12.98 -32.79
CA VAL A 5 -41.74 11.85 -32.04
C VAL A 5 -40.61 12.43 -31.21
N GLU A 6 -40.88 12.71 -29.94
CA GLU A 6 -39.82 12.90 -28.96
C GLU A 6 -39.04 11.60 -28.88
N THR A 7 -37.91 11.53 -29.59
CA THR A 7 -36.90 10.50 -29.39
C THR A 7 -36.34 10.67 -27.98
N MET A 8 -36.88 9.91 -27.01
CA MET A 8 -36.23 9.72 -25.71
C MET A 8 -34.87 9.07 -25.97
N THR A 9 -33.82 9.88 -25.93
CA THR A 9 -32.44 9.40 -25.85
C THR A 9 -32.25 8.66 -24.53
N LEU A 10 -31.99 7.35 -24.60
CA LEU A 10 -31.69 6.54 -23.43
C LEU A 10 -30.25 6.85 -22.99
N SER A 11 -30.04 7.62 -21.92
CA SER A 11 -28.69 7.84 -21.39
C SER A 11 -28.21 6.61 -20.61
N THR A 12 -26.97 6.21 -20.84
CA THR A 12 -26.25 5.24 -20.03
C THR A 12 -25.29 6.02 -19.13
N LEU A 13 -25.44 5.92 -17.82
CA LEU A 13 -24.55 6.55 -16.86
C LEU A 13 -23.41 5.59 -16.51
N LEU A 14 -22.17 6.04 -16.66
CA LEU A 14 -20.98 5.38 -16.16
C LEU A 14 -20.39 6.25 -15.03
N SER A 15 -20.46 5.76 -13.80
CA SER A 15 -19.86 6.41 -12.63
C SER A 15 -18.56 5.74 -12.23
N LEU A 16 -17.48 6.52 -12.14
CA LEU A 16 -16.18 6.10 -11.64
C LEU A 16 -15.83 6.89 -10.38
N SER A 17 -15.37 6.20 -9.34
CA SER A 17 -14.90 6.83 -8.12
C SER A 17 -13.37 6.83 -8.12
N GLU A 18 -12.75 7.99 -7.92
CA GLU A 18 -11.29 8.08 -7.77
C GLU A 18 -10.79 7.26 -6.55
N ARG A 19 -11.64 7.06 -5.53
CA ARG A 19 -11.32 6.19 -4.39
C ARG A 19 -11.06 4.73 -4.83
N ASP A 20 -11.81 4.25 -5.81
CA ASP A 20 -11.62 2.89 -6.32
C ASP A 20 -10.32 2.80 -7.12
N ILE A 21 -9.97 3.84 -7.89
CA ILE A 21 -8.68 3.93 -8.58
C ILE A 21 -7.53 3.83 -7.57
N VAL A 22 -7.60 4.52 -6.43
CA VAL A 22 -6.59 4.42 -5.37
C VAL A 22 -6.52 3.00 -4.80
N ARG A 23 -7.66 2.33 -4.57
CA ARG A 23 -7.69 0.92 -4.13
C ARG A 23 -7.02 -0.02 -5.14
N LEU A 24 -7.25 0.18 -6.44
CA LEU A 24 -6.57 -0.58 -7.50
C LEU A 24 -5.05 -0.39 -7.44
N ILE A 25 -4.57 0.84 -7.19
CA ILE A 25 -3.15 1.15 -7.06
C ILE A 25 -2.57 0.51 -5.80
N LEU A 26 -3.26 0.61 -4.66
CA LEU A 26 -2.82 0.02 -3.39
C LEU A 26 -2.69 -1.50 -3.50
N GLU A 27 -3.63 -2.17 -4.14
CA GLU A 27 -3.54 -3.60 -4.44
C GLU A 27 -2.29 -3.93 -5.28
N PHE A 28 -2.05 -3.16 -6.34
CA PHE A 28 -0.87 -3.35 -7.19
C PHE A 28 0.43 -3.19 -6.39
N LEU A 29 0.53 -2.15 -5.55
CA LEU A 29 1.70 -1.91 -4.70
C LEU A 29 1.92 -3.04 -3.69
N GLU A 30 0.84 -3.51 -3.04
CA GLU A 30 0.90 -4.62 -2.10
C GLU A 30 1.36 -5.92 -2.78
N SER A 31 0.82 -6.25 -3.95
CA SER A 31 1.18 -7.46 -4.71
C SER A 31 2.65 -7.53 -5.15
N ARG A 32 3.37 -6.40 -5.09
CA ARG A 32 4.79 -6.28 -5.42
C ARG A 32 5.65 -5.93 -4.20
N ALA A 33 5.09 -5.99 -2.99
CA ALA A 33 5.75 -5.63 -1.75
C ALA A 33 6.35 -4.21 -1.75
N LEU A 34 5.73 -3.27 -2.46
CA LEU A 34 6.12 -1.86 -2.53
C LEU A 34 5.54 -1.08 -1.33
N HIS A 35 5.73 -1.60 -0.13
CA HIS A 35 5.01 -1.19 1.07
C HIS A 35 5.33 0.25 1.51
N ILE A 36 6.54 0.75 1.24
CA ILE A 36 6.88 2.15 1.53
C ILE A 36 5.92 3.10 0.80
N THR A 37 5.77 2.93 -0.52
CA THR A 37 4.87 3.75 -1.33
C THR A 37 3.40 3.48 -1.00
N GLN A 38 3.04 2.22 -0.75
CA GLN A 38 1.68 1.86 -0.33
C GLN A 38 1.27 2.65 0.92
N LEU A 39 2.07 2.58 1.99
CA LEU A 39 1.77 3.25 3.25
C LEU A 39 1.79 4.77 3.11
N SER A 40 2.67 5.34 2.26
CA SER A 40 2.64 6.77 1.95
C SER A 40 1.33 7.18 1.29
N LEU A 41 0.84 6.40 0.32
CA LEU A 41 -0.42 6.66 -0.37
C LEU A 41 -1.61 6.54 0.58
N GLU A 42 -1.62 5.53 1.45
CA GLU A 42 -2.65 5.37 2.49
C GLU A 42 -2.66 6.56 3.46
N ARG A 43 -1.50 7.01 3.94
CA ARG A 43 -1.37 8.17 4.85
C ARG A 43 -1.79 9.49 4.19
N GLU A 44 -1.48 9.68 2.91
CA GLU A 44 -1.83 10.90 2.19
C GLU A 44 -3.33 10.98 1.85
N THR A 45 -3.94 9.85 1.50
CA THR A 45 -5.32 9.81 1.02
C THR A 45 -6.35 9.42 2.08
N GLY A 46 -5.91 8.72 3.14
CA GLY A 46 -6.79 8.06 4.11
C GLY A 46 -7.57 6.88 3.51
N ILE A 47 -7.17 6.36 2.35
CA ILE A 47 -7.82 5.24 1.68
C ILE A 47 -6.97 4.00 1.90
N ILE A 48 -7.60 2.92 2.35
CA ILE A 48 -6.98 1.61 2.53
C ILE A 48 -7.70 0.62 1.61
N ASN A 49 -6.94 -0.30 1.01
CA ASN A 49 -7.49 -1.42 0.25
C ASN A 49 -7.68 -2.62 1.18
N GLY A 50 -8.93 -2.87 1.57
CA GLY A 50 -9.30 -3.98 2.45
C GLY A 50 -10.54 -3.64 3.26
N SER A 51 -11.16 -4.67 3.83
CA SER A 51 -12.41 -4.58 4.55
C SER A 51 -12.20 -4.89 6.02
N TYR A 52 -11.69 -3.91 6.75
CA TYR A 52 -11.35 -4.00 8.17
C TYR A 52 -12.36 -3.22 9.00
N SER A 53 -12.64 -3.68 10.23
CA SER A 53 -13.34 -2.87 11.22
C SER A 53 -12.44 -1.71 11.71
N ASP A 54 -13.04 -0.67 12.29
CA ASP A 54 -12.28 0.48 12.82
C ASP A 54 -11.27 0.05 13.89
N ASP A 55 -11.62 -0.95 14.70
CA ASP A 55 -10.75 -1.54 15.73
C ASP A 55 -9.57 -2.33 15.14
N VAL A 56 -9.81 -3.12 14.09
CA VAL A 56 -8.72 -3.80 13.36
C VAL A 56 -7.82 -2.79 12.65
N LEU A 57 -8.38 -1.70 12.10
CA LEU A 57 -7.60 -0.61 11.53
C LEU A 57 -6.76 0.13 12.57
N PHE A 58 -7.28 0.29 13.78
CA PHE A 58 -6.52 0.88 14.88
C PHE A 58 -5.33 0.00 15.27
N LEU A 59 -5.55 -1.31 15.45
CA LEU A 59 -4.46 -2.27 15.68
C LEU A 59 -3.44 -2.25 14.55
N ARG A 60 -3.90 -2.23 13.29
CA ARG A 60 -3.04 -2.09 12.11
C ARG A 60 -2.16 -0.84 12.24
N GLN A 61 -2.73 0.28 12.65
CA GLN A 61 -1.99 1.53 12.80
C GLN A 61 -0.91 1.43 13.88
N LEU A 62 -1.20 0.84 15.05
CA LEU A 62 -0.21 0.60 16.11
C LEU A 62 0.98 -0.20 15.58
N ILE A 63 0.71 -1.29 14.86
CA ILE A 63 1.74 -2.15 14.25
C ILE A 63 2.54 -1.40 13.18
N LEU A 64 1.87 -0.68 12.27
CA LEU A 64 2.53 0.07 11.20
C LEU A 64 3.36 1.25 11.71
N ASP A 65 3.00 1.82 12.86
CA ASP A 65 3.78 2.84 13.54
C ASP A 65 4.87 2.26 14.45
N GLY A 66 4.90 0.93 14.63
CA GLY A 66 5.90 0.24 15.45
C GLY A 66 5.68 0.43 16.95
N GLN A 67 4.45 0.75 17.34
CA GLN A 67 4.03 0.83 18.73
C GLN A 67 3.71 -0.59 19.23
N TRP A 68 4.75 -1.42 19.29
CA TRP A 68 4.65 -2.85 19.55
C TRP A 68 3.99 -3.17 20.90
N ASP A 69 4.38 -2.46 21.96
CA ASP A 69 3.84 -2.68 23.30
C ASP A 69 2.37 -2.23 23.40
N ASN A 70 2.03 -1.09 22.78
CA ASN A 70 0.64 -0.64 22.69
C ASN A 70 -0.25 -1.63 21.90
N ALA A 71 0.30 -2.30 20.88
CA ALA A 71 -0.42 -3.32 20.12
C ALA A 71 -0.70 -4.57 20.97
N LEU A 72 0.24 -4.96 21.86
CA LEU A 72 0.02 -6.02 22.84
C LEU A 72 -1.06 -5.61 23.86
N ASP A 73 -0.93 -4.42 24.45
CA ASP A 73 -1.87 -3.89 25.44
C ASP A 73 -3.30 -3.75 24.87
N TYR A 74 -3.42 -3.35 23.60
CA TYR A 74 -4.71 -3.19 22.93
C TYR A 74 -5.48 -4.51 22.80
N VAL A 75 -4.77 -5.62 22.57
CA VAL A 75 -5.36 -6.94 22.36
C VAL A 75 -5.47 -7.75 23.64
N GLU A 76 -4.82 -7.33 24.73
CA GLU A 76 -4.86 -8.01 26.03
C GLU A 76 -6.29 -8.32 26.55
N PRO A 77 -7.32 -7.47 26.34
CA PRO A 77 -8.69 -7.82 26.71
C PRO A 77 -9.26 -9.08 26.01
N LEU A 78 -8.67 -9.50 24.88
CA LEU A 78 -9.03 -10.73 24.18
C LEU A 78 -8.34 -11.98 24.75
N SER A 79 -7.35 -11.83 25.64
CA SER A 79 -6.60 -12.97 26.23
C SER A 79 -7.49 -13.93 27.03
N ASP A 80 -8.65 -13.48 27.52
CA ASP A 80 -9.65 -14.31 28.21
C ASP A 80 -10.61 -15.06 27.25
N VAL A 81 -10.55 -14.77 25.95
CA VAL A 81 -11.41 -15.38 24.92
C VAL A 81 -10.81 -16.72 24.49
N PRO A 82 -11.51 -17.86 24.66
CA PRO A 82 -10.96 -19.19 24.37
C PRO A 82 -10.51 -19.40 22.92
N GLU A 83 -11.17 -18.74 21.97
CA GLU A 83 -10.86 -18.81 20.55
C GLU A 83 -9.63 -17.97 20.16
N PHE A 84 -9.16 -17.09 21.04
CA PHE A 84 -8.03 -16.22 20.77
C PHE A 84 -6.69 -16.94 21.01
N ASP A 85 -5.90 -17.09 19.96
CA ASP A 85 -4.52 -17.57 20.08
C ASP A 85 -3.57 -16.44 20.53
N SER A 86 -3.65 -16.11 21.81
CA SER A 86 -2.80 -15.09 22.45
C SER A 86 -1.31 -15.40 22.30
N ARG A 87 -0.92 -16.68 22.32
CA ARG A 87 0.48 -17.08 22.17
C ARG A 87 1.00 -16.75 20.78
N SER A 88 0.27 -17.11 19.72
CA SER A 88 0.67 -16.80 18.35
C SER A 88 0.64 -15.30 18.06
N PHE A 89 -0.32 -14.57 18.62
CA PHE A 89 -0.37 -13.11 18.49
C PHE A 89 0.88 -12.47 19.09
N ARG A 90 1.17 -12.76 20.37
CA ARG A 90 2.36 -12.25 21.08
C ARG A 90 3.65 -12.65 20.37
N TYR A 91 3.76 -13.91 19.93
CA TYR A 91 4.93 -14.40 19.18
C TYR A 91 5.21 -13.53 17.96
N ASN A 92 4.20 -13.25 17.13
CA ASN A 92 4.38 -12.44 15.94
C ASN A 92 4.79 -11.00 16.32
N ILE A 93 4.08 -10.34 17.24
CA ILE A 93 4.41 -8.97 17.64
C ILE A 93 5.84 -8.86 18.18
N THR A 94 6.22 -9.69 19.14
CA THR A 94 7.57 -9.67 19.73
C THR A 94 8.65 -10.03 18.72
N LYS A 95 8.38 -10.94 17.77
CA LYS A 95 9.33 -11.32 16.71
C LYS A 95 9.64 -10.18 15.76
N TYR A 96 8.64 -9.39 15.35
CA TYR A 96 8.87 -8.25 14.48
C TYR A 96 9.49 -7.06 15.23
N LYS A 97 9.15 -6.85 16.51
CA LYS A 97 9.88 -5.92 17.40
C LYS A 97 11.37 -6.29 17.46
N PHE A 98 11.68 -7.57 17.65
CA PHE A 98 13.05 -8.09 17.63
C PHE A 98 13.80 -7.78 16.33
N PHE A 99 13.17 -7.97 15.15
CA PHE A 99 13.82 -7.66 13.87
C PHE A 99 14.15 -6.17 13.72
N GLU A 100 13.29 -5.26 14.19
CA GLU A 100 13.56 -3.83 14.16
C GLU A 100 14.70 -3.43 15.10
N LEU A 101 14.68 -3.92 16.33
CA LEU A 101 15.75 -3.67 17.31
C LEU A 101 17.10 -4.21 16.80
N LEU A 102 17.09 -5.38 16.16
CA LEU A 102 18.28 -5.96 15.54
C LEU A 102 18.80 -5.08 14.39
N CYS A 103 17.90 -4.58 13.54
CA CYS A 103 18.27 -3.64 12.48
C CYS A 103 18.90 -2.37 13.04
N ILE A 104 18.30 -1.76 14.06
CA ILE A 104 18.82 -0.53 14.71
C ILE A 104 20.21 -0.79 15.30
N LYS A 105 20.39 -1.92 15.98
CA LYS A 105 21.68 -2.30 16.58
C LYS A 105 22.79 -2.47 15.54
N GLN A 106 22.46 -3.02 14.37
CA GLN A 106 23.42 -3.30 13.30
C GLN A 106 23.69 -2.08 12.39
N GLU A 107 22.79 -1.09 12.37
CA GLU A 107 22.94 0.10 11.53
C GLU A 107 23.96 1.08 12.14
N PRO A 108 24.97 1.52 11.38
CA PRO A 108 25.94 2.49 11.88
C PRO A 108 25.28 3.85 12.08
N GLY A 109 25.28 4.36 13.32
CA GLY A 109 24.62 5.61 13.65
C GLY A 109 24.74 6.01 15.11
N PRO A 110 24.21 7.18 15.50
CA PRO A 110 24.26 7.67 16.89
C PRO A 110 23.47 6.80 17.88
N MET A 111 22.62 5.90 17.39
CA MET A 111 21.87 4.93 18.20
C MET A 111 22.50 3.53 18.20
N GLN A 112 23.65 3.36 17.54
CA GLN A 112 24.42 2.11 17.56
C GLN A 112 24.94 1.87 19.00
N ASP A 113 24.74 0.65 19.50
CA ASP A 113 25.09 0.26 20.88
C ASP A 113 24.46 1.13 21.99
N ASN A 114 23.25 1.62 21.76
CA ASN A 114 22.44 2.22 22.82
C ASN A 114 22.05 1.14 23.85
N ASP A 115 22.45 1.31 25.12
CA ASP A 115 22.19 0.38 26.23
C ASP A 115 20.70 -0.01 26.30
N PHE A 116 19.81 0.96 26.11
CA PHE A 116 18.36 0.73 26.08
C PHE A 116 17.94 -0.25 24.97
N THR A 117 18.48 -0.10 23.77
CA THR A 117 18.16 -0.98 22.62
C THR A 117 18.68 -2.40 22.85
N VAL A 118 19.82 -2.54 23.54
CA VAL A 118 20.37 -3.84 23.93
C VAL A 118 19.50 -4.51 25.00
N GLU A 119 19.06 -3.76 26.01
CA GLU A 119 18.15 -4.23 27.05
C GLU A 119 16.83 -4.72 26.45
N GLU A 120 16.18 -3.92 25.61
CA GLU A 120 14.93 -4.32 24.94
C GLU A 120 15.11 -5.55 24.05
N LEU A 121 16.25 -5.68 23.36
CA LEU A 121 16.55 -6.84 22.53
C LEU A 121 16.68 -8.12 23.39
N VAL A 122 17.31 -8.01 24.57
CA VAL A 122 17.44 -9.12 25.52
C VAL A 122 16.08 -9.54 26.08
N GLU A 123 15.23 -8.57 26.43
CA GLU A 123 13.86 -8.87 26.89
C GLU A 123 13.03 -9.55 25.80
N CYS A 124 13.11 -9.08 24.55
CA CYS A 124 12.46 -9.75 23.41
C CYS A 124 12.95 -11.20 23.27
N MET A 125 14.25 -11.46 23.42
CA MET A 125 14.82 -12.80 23.32
C MET A 125 14.31 -13.73 24.42
N LYS A 126 14.23 -13.26 25.67
CA LYS A 126 13.68 -14.04 26.79
C LYS A 126 12.22 -14.42 26.53
N GLU A 127 11.42 -13.46 26.07
CA GLU A 127 10.02 -13.72 25.79
C GLU A 127 9.85 -14.69 24.60
N LEU A 128 10.63 -14.50 23.53
CA LEU A 128 10.61 -15.37 22.36
C LEU A 128 11.01 -16.81 22.67
N GLU A 129 11.88 -17.05 23.65
CA GLU A 129 12.23 -18.41 24.11
C GLU A 129 10.99 -19.20 24.55
N HIS A 130 10.05 -18.53 25.23
CA HIS A 130 8.81 -19.14 25.69
C HIS A 130 7.72 -19.17 24.60
N LEU A 131 7.69 -18.16 23.73
CA LEU A 131 6.65 -18.02 22.71
C LEU A 131 6.88 -18.87 21.47
N CYS A 132 8.13 -19.19 21.12
CA CYS A 132 8.45 -19.92 19.89
C CYS A 132 7.70 -21.27 19.77
N PRO A 133 7.16 -21.60 18.57
CA PRO A 133 6.50 -22.89 18.34
C PRO A 133 7.43 -24.10 18.51
N SER A 134 8.71 -23.93 18.22
CA SER A 134 9.74 -24.96 18.35
C SER A 134 11.07 -24.40 18.84
N THR A 135 11.89 -25.25 19.46
CA THR A 135 13.27 -24.90 19.84
C THR A 135 14.12 -24.53 18.62
N GLU A 136 13.82 -25.10 17.45
CA GLU A 136 14.54 -24.79 16.22
C GLU A 136 14.25 -23.37 15.73
N ASP A 137 13.01 -22.92 15.85
CA ASP A 137 12.65 -21.54 15.50
C ASP A 137 13.37 -20.52 16.41
N PHE A 138 13.49 -20.84 17.70
CA PHE A 138 14.27 -20.00 18.62
C PHE A 138 15.75 -19.98 18.26
N ARG A 139 16.36 -21.13 17.93
CA ARG A 139 17.76 -21.19 17.48
C ARG A 139 18.01 -20.35 16.22
N ARG A 140 17.07 -20.35 15.27
CA ARG A 140 17.15 -19.49 14.08
C ARG A 140 17.17 -18.01 14.45
N LEU A 141 16.33 -17.59 15.39
CA LEU A 141 16.33 -16.20 15.89
C LEU A 141 17.65 -15.85 16.58
N CYS A 142 18.18 -16.73 17.44
CA CYS A 142 19.50 -16.54 18.06
C CYS A 142 20.61 -16.40 17.02
N ALA A 143 20.58 -17.17 15.93
CA ALA A 143 21.58 -17.10 14.88
C ALA A 143 21.64 -15.71 14.21
N LEU A 144 20.50 -15.03 14.06
CA LEU A 144 20.43 -13.68 13.47
C LEU A 144 21.21 -12.63 14.27
N LEU A 145 21.36 -12.80 15.59
CA LEU A 145 22.16 -11.91 16.44
C LEU A 145 23.65 -11.91 16.07
N THR A 146 24.12 -12.95 15.37
CA THR A 146 25.53 -13.07 14.98
C THR A 146 25.85 -12.42 13.63
N LEU A 147 24.82 -11.98 12.90
CA LEU A 147 24.99 -11.34 11.61
C LEU A 147 25.57 -9.93 11.77
N PRO A 148 26.48 -9.51 10.89
CA PRO A 148 26.96 -8.13 10.88
C PRO A 148 25.88 -7.17 10.34
N LYS A 149 25.08 -7.62 9.36
CA LYS A 149 23.91 -6.89 8.86
C LYS A 149 22.77 -7.86 8.58
N LEU A 150 21.55 -7.43 8.88
CA LEU A 150 20.34 -8.22 8.67
C LEU A 150 20.18 -8.60 7.18
N SER A 151 20.52 -7.68 6.27
CA SER A 151 20.46 -7.87 4.82
C SER A 151 21.35 -9.00 4.28
N ASP A 152 22.33 -9.45 5.06
CA ASP A 152 23.24 -10.53 4.65
C ASP A 152 22.57 -11.91 4.71
N HIS A 153 21.46 -12.02 5.43
CA HIS A 153 20.65 -13.22 5.47
C HIS A 153 19.73 -13.32 4.25
N VAL A 154 19.60 -14.52 3.69
CA VAL A 154 18.83 -14.78 2.46
C VAL A 154 17.37 -14.33 2.56
N ASP A 155 16.73 -14.55 3.70
CA ASP A 155 15.34 -14.17 3.96
C ASP A 155 15.14 -12.64 4.09
N PHE A 156 16.22 -11.88 4.31
CA PHE A 156 16.17 -10.44 4.60
C PHE A 156 16.74 -9.58 3.48
N LYS A 157 17.04 -10.16 2.31
CA LYS A 157 17.65 -9.45 1.17
C LYS A 157 16.87 -8.22 0.72
N ASN A 158 15.53 -8.31 0.70
CA ASN A 158 14.63 -7.22 0.30
C ASN A 158 13.88 -6.61 1.51
N TRP A 159 14.33 -6.92 2.72
CA TRP A 159 13.66 -6.51 3.93
C TRP A 159 13.74 -5.00 4.15
N ASN A 160 12.69 -4.43 4.71
CA ASN A 160 12.64 -3.07 5.26
C ASN A 160 11.56 -3.02 6.35
N PRO A 161 11.63 -2.05 7.29
CA PRO A 161 10.67 -1.94 8.39
C PRO A 161 9.21 -1.87 7.93
N SER A 162 8.92 -1.08 6.88
CA SER A 162 7.55 -0.96 6.35
C SER A 162 6.97 -2.29 5.88
N SER A 163 7.78 -3.09 5.18
CA SER A 163 7.36 -4.41 4.69
C SER A 163 7.21 -5.42 5.82
N ALA A 164 8.11 -5.36 6.80
CA ALA A 164 8.08 -6.21 7.98
C ALA A 164 6.81 -5.96 8.82
N ARG A 165 6.46 -4.69 9.05
CA ARG A 165 5.24 -4.30 9.78
C ARG A 165 3.97 -4.73 9.05
N VAL A 166 3.91 -4.60 7.73
CA VAL A 166 2.77 -5.10 6.93
C VAL A 166 2.67 -6.62 7.01
N GLU A 167 3.79 -7.34 6.92
CA GLU A 167 3.80 -8.80 7.07
C GLU A 167 3.37 -9.24 8.48
N CYS A 168 3.79 -8.52 9.51
CA CYS A 168 3.36 -8.74 10.89
C CYS A 168 1.83 -8.61 11.00
N PHE A 169 1.27 -7.50 10.51
CA PHE A 169 -0.18 -7.29 10.50
C PHE A 169 -0.92 -8.43 9.77
N ARG A 170 -0.44 -8.85 8.60
CA ARG A 170 -1.05 -9.95 7.84
C ARG A 170 -1.07 -11.28 8.60
N LYS A 171 -0.11 -11.51 9.49
CA LYS A 171 -0.05 -12.73 10.33
C LYS A 171 -0.97 -12.66 11.54
N VAL A 172 -1.15 -11.48 12.11
CA VAL A 172 -1.97 -11.31 13.32
C VAL A 172 -3.43 -10.99 13.03
N GLU A 173 -3.74 -10.39 11.89
CA GLU A 173 -5.11 -10.02 11.51
C GLU A 173 -6.09 -11.20 11.54
N PRO A 174 -5.77 -12.39 10.99
CA PRO A 174 -6.69 -13.53 11.05
C PRO A 174 -6.91 -14.07 12.47
N LEU A 175 -6.02 -13.75 13.43
CA LEU A 175 -6.14 -14.17 14.82
C LEU A 175 -7.15 -13.31 15.60
N VAL A 176 -7.47 -12.11 15.10
CA VAL A 176 -8.34 -11.13 15.78
C VAL A 176 -9.57 -10.75 14.98
N ALA A 177 -9.57 -10.94 13.65
CA ALA A 177 -10.61 -10.44 12.75
C ALA A 177 -12.02 -10.96 13.10
N ASP A 178 -12.13 -12.24 13.47
CA ASP A 178 -13.42 -12.85 13.84
C ASP A 178 -13.86 -12.53 15.27
N LEU A 179 -12.94 -12.05 16.11
CA LEU A 179 -13.18 -11.75 17.52
C LEU A 179 -13.59 -10.29 17.73
N ILE A 180 -13.18 -9.41 16.83
CA ILE A 180 -13.46 -7.98 16.88
C ILE A 180 -14.73 -7.69 16.06
N PRO A 181 -15.77 -7.10 16.66
CA PRO A 181 -17.04 -6.89 15.97
C PRO A 181 -16.91 -5.93 14.79
N TYR A 182 -17.57 -6.29 13.68
CA TYR A 182 -17.75 -5.39 12.54
C TYR A 182 -18.92 -4.43 12.77
N THR A 183 -18.67 -3.14 12.64
CA THR A 183 -19.73 -2.12 12.51
C THR A 183 -20.53 -2.29 11.22
N ARG A 184 -19.90 -2.83 10.17
CA ARG A 184 -20.52 -3.15 8.88
C ARG A 184 -19.91 -4.43 8.31
N LYS A 185 -20.74 -5.39 7.89
CA LYS A 185 -20.24 -6.60 7.23
C LYS A 185 -19.51 -6.23 5.93
N PRO A 186 -18.32 -6.79 5.70
CA PRO A 186 -17.55 -6.53 4.49
C PRO A 186 -18.30 -7.08 3.26
N SER A 187 -18.38 -6.30 2.18
CA SER A 187 -18.80 -6.78 0.87
C SER A 187 -17.57 -7.05 0.02
N ASP A 188 -17.59 -8.13 -0.78
CA ASP A 188 -16.52 -8.44 -1.75
C ASP A 188 -16.31 -7.32 -2.80
N GLU A 189 -17.28 -6.41 -2.93
CA GLU A 189 -17.19 -5.24 -3.82
C GLU A 189 -16.46 -4.04 -3.19
N ASP A 190 -16.08 -4.09 -1.91
CA ASP A 190 -15.55 -2.92 -1.18
C ASP A 190 -14.04 -2.67 -1.40
N TYR A 191 -13.31 -3.63 -1.98
CA TYR A 191 -11.86 -3.55 -2.17
C TYR A 191 -11.38 -4.29 -3.43
N SER A 192 -10.16 -3.97 -3.86
CA SER A 192 -9.55 -4.50 -5.07
C SER A 192 -8.79 -5.80 -4.79
N THR A 193 -8.98 -6.79 -5.66
CA THR A 193 -8.30 -8.10 -5.63
C THR A 193 -8.02 -8.62 -7.04
N ASN A 194 -7.12 -9.62 -7.13
CA ASN A 194 -6.77 -10.35 -8.36
C ASN A 194 -6.09 -9.51 -9.46
N GLU A 195 -5.19 -8.61 -9.08
CA GLU A 195 -4.45 -7.70 -9.97
C GLU A 195 -5.39 -6.87 -10.86
N ARG A 196 -6.48 -6.34 -10.28
CA ARG A 196 -7.56 -5.71 -11.05
C ARG A 196 -7.10 -4.53 -11.88
N LEU A 197 -6.11 -3.76 -11.39
CA LEU A 197 -5.48 -2.69 -12.15
C LEU A 197 -4.88 -3.22 -13.46
N ILE A 198 -4.10 -4.30 -13.37
CA ILE A 198 -3.47 -4.93 -14.54
C ILE A 198 -4.54 -5.43 -15.50
N GLN A 199 -5.58 -6.11 -14.99
CA GLN A 199 -6.67 -6.59 -15.83
C GLN A 199 -7.35 -5.47 -16.62
N LEU A 200 -7.66 -4.33 -15.97
CA LEU A 200 -8.33 -3.20 -16.62
C LEU A 200 -7.43 -2.55 -17.66
N ILE A 201 -6.14 -2.37 -17.34
CA ILE A 201 -5.15 -1.86 -18.27
C ILE A 201 -5.01 -2.80 -19.48
N SER A 202 -4.85 -4.11 -19.26
CA SER A 202 -4.73 -5.09 -20.35
C SER A 202 -5.98 -5.11 -21.25
N LYS A 203 -7.18 -5.01 -20.67
CA LYS A 203 -8.43 -4.90 -21.43
C LYS A 203 -8.49 -3.62 -22.25
N GLY A 204 -8.09 -2.49 -21.67
CA GLY A 204 -8.03 -1.20 -22.37
C GLY A 204 -7.09 -1.25 -23.57
N VAL A 205 -5.87 -1.76 -23.37
CA VAL A 205 -4.89 -1.87 -24.45
C VAL A 205 -5.33 -2.86 -25.53
N PHE A 206 -5.95 -3.99 -25.15
CA PHE A 206 -6.49 -4.94 -26.12
C PHE A 206 -7.62 -4.32 -26.95
N TYR A 207 -8.50 -3.53 -26.33
CA TYR A 207 -9.55 -2.80 -27.03
C TYR A 207 -8.97 -1.83 -28.07
N GLU A 208 -7.96 -1.04 -27.69
CA GLU A 208 -7.27 -0.14 -28.63
C GLU A 208 -6.63 -0.90 -29.79
N ALA A 209 -5.96 -2.03 -29.51
CA ALA A 209 -5.37 -2.87 -30.55
C ALA A 209 -6.41 -3.46 -31.53
N CYS A 210 -7.60 -3.84 -31.03
CA CYS A 210 -8.70 -4.31 -31.89
C CYS A 210 -9.20 -3.22 -32.84
N LEU A 211 -9.29 -1.96 -32.38
CA LEU A 211 -9.68 -0.84 -33.24
C LEU A 211 -8.67 -0.63 -34.37
N ASP A 212 -7.38 -0.68 -34.05
CA ASP A 212 -6.32 -0.53 -35.05
C ASP A 212 -6.26 -1.71 -36.04
N TYR A 213 -6.57 -2.93 -35.58
CA TYR A 213 -6.70 -4.08 -36.46
C TYR A 213 -7.83 -3.91 -37.48
N CYS A 214 -9.02 -3.51 -37.02
CA CYS A 214 -10.17 -3.24 -37.90
C CYS A 214 -9.83 -2.17 -38.94
N ARG A 215 -9.11 -1.11 -38.54
CA ARG A 215 -8.61 -0.08 -39.46
C ARG A 215 -7.65 -0.65 -40.50
N THR A 216 -6.69 -1.47 -40.08
CA THR A 216 -5.68 -2.05 -40.99
C THR A 216 -6.33 -2.97 -42.03
N GLN A 217 -7.29 -3.78 -41.60
CA GLN A 217 -8.10 -4.63 -42.47
C GLN A 217 -8.91 -3.83 -43.50
N ALA A 218 -9.47 -2.67 -43.11
CA ALA A 218 -10.23 -1.84 -44.03
C ALA A 218 -9.39 -1.16 -45.12
N VAL A 219 -8.08 -0.97 -44.88
CA VAL A 219 -7.18 -0.23 -45.79
C VAL A 219 -6.28 -1.15 -46.63
N SER A 220 -6.05 -2.40 -46.20
CA SER A 220 -5.07 -3.31 -46.82
C SER A 220 -5.68 -4.63 -47.31
N ASP A 221 -5.39 -5.01 -48.55
CA ASP A 221 -5.79 -6.28 -49.20
C ASP A 221 -4.97 -7.51 -48.75
N ARG A 222 -4.29 -7.44 -47.58
CA ARG A 222 -3.39 -8.51 -47.10
C ARG A 222 -4.00 -9.28 -45.94
N SER A 223 -3.79 -10.59 -45.93
CA SER A 223 -4.10 -11.47 -44.79
C SER A 223 -3.32 -11.04 -43.55
N PRO A 224 -3.95 -10.56 -42.47
CA PRO A 224 -3.20 -10.12 -41.30
C PRO A 224 -3.31 -11.16 -40.18
N SER A 225 -2.20 -11.38 -39.48
CA SER A 225 -2.19 -11.94 -38.14
C SER A 225 -2.36 -10.79 -37.14
N LEU A 226 -3.23 -10.97 -36.15
CA LEU A 226 -3.34 -10.05 -35.01
C LEU A 226 -2.18 -10.33 -34.05
N GLU A 227 -0.98 -9.81 -34.34
CA GLU A 227 0.12 -9.86 -33.39
C GLU A 227 0.16 -8.56 -32.59
N VAL A 228 -0.45 -8.57 -31.40
CA VAL A 228 -0.43 -7.44 -30.46
C VAL A 228 0.96 -7.35 -29.81
N HIS A 229 1.82 -6.51 -30.38
CA HIS A 229 3.14 -6.21 -29.81
C HIS A 229 3.03 -5.03 -28.85
N LEU A 230 3.02 -5.31 -27.55
CA LEU A 230 3.06 -4.29 -26.50
C LEU A 230 4.47 -3.70 -26.41
N GLY A 231 4.73 -2.59 -27.10
CA GLY A 231 6.01 -1.88 -27.00
C GLY A 231 5.90 -0.58 -26.20
N GLY A 232 6.77 -0.35 -25.22
CA GLY A 232 6.82 0.91 -24.43
C GLY A 232 5.69 1.06 -23.40
N LEU A 233 5.47 2.26 -22.84
CA LEU A 233 4.47 2.56 -21.79
C LEU A 233 3.00 2.43 -22.28
N LEU A 234 2.67 1.26 -22.84
CA LEU A 234 1.40 0.84 -23.44
C LEU A 234 1.10 1.46 -24.81
N ALA A 235 2.11 1.57 -25.69
CA ALA A 235 1.98 2.36 -26.92
C ALA A 235 1.01 1.73 -27.95
N PRO A 236 0.62 2.49 -29.00
CA PRO A 236 0.42 3.93 -29.07
C PRO A 236 -0.96 4.34 -29.59
N HIS A 237 -1.42 5.44 -29.00
CA HIS A 237 -2.26 6.49 -29.56
C HIS A 237 -1.72 7.14 -30.85
N PRO A 238 -2.59 7.87 -31.58
CA PRO A 238 -2.38 9.28 -31.83
C PRO A 238 -3.42 10.09 -31.05
N LYS A 239 -2.94 11.03 -30.23
CA LYS A 239 -3.70 12.08 -29.54
C LYS A 239 -4.99 12.39 -30.32
N LEU A 240 -6.17 12.22 -29.70
CA LEU A 240 -7.50 12.63 -30.20
C LEU A 240 -7.41 13.42 -31.52
N SER A 241 -7.38 12.74 -32.68
CA SER A 241 -7.38 13.45 -33.97
C SER A 241 -7.66 12.65 -35.25
N ASN A 242 -7.77 11.31 -35.28
CA ASN A 242 -8.20 10.59 -36.51
C ASN A 242 -8.84 9.20 -36.31
N THR A 243 -8.83 8.64 -35.10
CA THR A 243 -9.38 7.30 -34.82
C THR A 243 -10.91 7.26 -34.94
N ASP A 244 -11.59 8.36 -34.60
CA ASP A 244 -13.05 8.50 -34.77
C ASP A 244 -13.48 8.38 -36.23
N VAL A 245 -12.67 8.88 -37.17
CA VAL A 245 -12.98 8.83 -38.61
C VAL A 245 -12.85 7.41 -39.15
N SER A 246 -11.89 6.62 -38.67
CA SER A 246 -11.69 5.23 -39.12
C SER A 246 -12.80 4.30 -38.62
N PHE A 247 -13.26 4.49 -37.38
CA PHE A 247 -14.43 3.79 -36.85
C PHE A 247 -15.72 4.21 -37.57
N LEU A 248 -15.89 5.51 -37.87
CA LEU A 248 -16.99 5.99 -38.70
C LEU A 248 -16.96 5.37 -40.11
N SER A 249 -15.79 5.31 -40.76
CA SER A 249 -15.65 4.66 -42.07
C SER A 249 -15.89 3.14 -42.02
N TRP A 250 -15.55 2.46 -40.93
CA TRP A 250 -15.92 1.07 -40.73
C TRP A 250 -17.44 0.92 -40.56
N LEU A 251 -18.09 1.78 -39.77
CA LEU A 251 -19.55 1.80 -39.66
C LEU A 251 -20.21 2.08 -41.02
N GLU A 252 -19.67 3.00 -41.82
CA GLU A 252 -20.15 3.29 -43.18
C GLU A 252 -20.00 2.11 -44.16
N SER A 253 -19.08 1.18 -43.88
CA SER A 253 -18.85 -0.02 -44.70
C SER A 253 -19.83 -1.17 -44.40
N VAL A 254 -20.58 -1.08 -43.30
CA VAL A 254 -21.61 -2.05 -42.93
C VAL A 254 -22.86 -1.83 -43.80
N SER A 255 -23.40 -2.90 -44.38
CA SER A 255 -24.56 -2.83 -45.29
C SER A 255 -25.78 -2.17 -44.64
N TYR A 256 -26.52 -1.37 -45.42
CA TYR A 256 -27.74 -0.68 -44.97
C TYR A 256 -28.75 -1.59 -44.24
N ASP A 257 -28.89 -2.84 -44.67
CA ASP A 257 -29.80 -3.84 -44.07
C ASP A 257 -29.49 -4.14 -42.58
N GLN A 258 -28.25 -3.95 -42.13
CA GLN A 258 -27.83 -4.11 -40.73
C GLN A 258 -28.21 -2.90 -39.86
N PHE A 259 -28.25 -1.70 -40.45
CA PHE A 259 -28.67 -0.44 -39.79
C PHE A 259 -30.17 -0.18 -39.88
N CYS A 260 -30.90 -0.93 -40.71
CA CYS A 260 -32.36 -0.85 -40.82
C CYS A 260 -33.10 -1.26 -39.55
N ASN A 261 -32.41 -1.90 -38.60
CA ASN A 261 -32.93 -2.13 -37.27
C ASN A 261 -32.89 -0.80 -36.50
N PRO A 262 -34.04 -0.18 -36.16
CA PRO A 262 -34.06 1.07 -35.42
C PRO A 262 -33.38 0.87 -34.07
N PHE A 263 -32.22 1.50 -33.87
CA PHE A 263 -31.52 1.50 -32.59
C PHE A 263 -31.75 2.84 -31.88
N PRO A 264 -32.04 2.83 -30.57
CA PRO A 264 -32.17 4.05 -29.80
C PRO A 264 -30.81 4.74 -29.68
N GLN A 265 -30.76 6.05 -29.93
CA GLN A 265 -29.59 6.86 -29.64
C GLN A 265 -29.33 6.84 -28.13
N LYS A 266 -28.18 6.30 -27.73
CA LYS A 266 -27.74 6.27 -26.33
C LYS A 266 -26.64 7.29 -26.10
N ALA A 267 -26.84 8.18 -25.14
CA ALA A 267 -25.79 9.09 -24.67
C ALA A 267 -25.02 8.40 -23.53
N LEU A 268 -23.68 8.44 -23.56
CA LEU A 268 -22.88 8.03 -22.41
C LEU A 268 -22.62 9.26 -21.54
N ASP A 269 -23.13 9.23 -20.31
CA ASP A 269 -22.80 10.23 -19.30
C ASP A 269 -21.69 9.65 -18.40
N LEU A 270 -20.48 10.22 -18.49
CA LEU A 270 -19.35 9.81 -17.66
C LEU A 270 -19.24 10.73 -16.45
N LYS A 271 -19.49 10.17 -15.26
CA LYS A 271 -19.35 10.87 -13.99
C LYS A 271 -18.12 10.34 -13.24
N VAL A 272 -17.13 11.20 -13.02
CA VAL A 272 -15.97 10.88 -12.17
C VAL A 272 -16.15 11.58 -10.83
N ASP A 273 -16.27 10.80 -9.76
CA ASP A 273 -16.41 11.29 -8.38
C ASP A 273 -15.00 11.46 -7.76
N PRO A 274 -14.55 12.70 -7.49
CA PRO A 274 -13.18 12.96 -7.06
C PRO A 274 -12.94 12.66 -5.58
N ILE A 275 -11.69 12.35 -5.23
CA ILE A 275 -11.25 12.17 -3.84
C ILE A 275 -11.22 13.53 -3.12
N LYS A 276 -11.85 13.57 -1.95
CA LYS A 276 -11.69 14.68 -1.00
C LYS A 276 -10.40 14.49 -0.23
N LYS A 277 -9.42 15.37 -0.47
CA LYS A 277 -8.13 15.32 0.23
C LYS A 277 -8.28 15.59 1.73
N PRO A 278 -7.77 14.72 2.62
CA PRO A 278 -7.79 14.98 4.05
C PRO A 278 -6.76 16.07 4.44
N LYS A 279 -6.93 16.64 5.62
CA LYS A 279 -5.94 17.55 6.23
C LYS A 279 -4.82 16.71 6.86
N LEU A 280 -3.59 16.87 6.37
CA LEU A 280 -2.44 16.15 6.90
C LEU A 280 -1.92 16.77 8.20
N VAL A 281 -1.57 15.91 9.15
CA VAL A 281 -0.95 16.27 10.44
C VAL A 281 0.30 15.41 10.60
N ALA A 282 1.44 16.04 10.79
CA ALA A 282 2.73 15.37 10.97
C ALA A 282 3.70 16.26 11.73
N GLN A 283 4.74 15.65 12.31
CA GLN A 283 5.93 16.37 12.75
C GLN A 283 6.79 16.71 11.53
N TRP A 284 6.44 17.80 10.84
CA TRP A 284 7.09 18.17 9.57
C TRP A 284 8.61 18.31 9.67
N THR A 285 9.12 18.77 10.82
CA THR A 285 10.56 18.86 11.08
C THR A 285 11.24 17.50 10.93
N GLU A 286 10.71 16.44 11.54
CA GLU A 286 11.28 15.10 11.44
C GLU A 286 11.26 14.59 9.99
N GLN A 287 10.15 14.83 9.27
CA GLN A 287 10.02 14.42 7.88
C GLN A 287 10.99 15.17 6.95
N ILE A 288 11.26 16.46 7.21
CA ILE A 288 12.25 17.26 6.48
C ILE A 288 13.68 16.77 6.76
N LEU A 289 13.93 16.29 7.98
CA LEU A 289 15.24 15.82 8.43
C LEU A 289 15.52 14.35 8.08
N ALA A 290 14.48 13.59 7.74
CA ALA A 290 14.60 12.19 7.39
C ALA A 290 15.48 11.98 6.15
N THR A 291 16.38 11.00 6.23
CA THR A 291 17.20 10.61 5.07
C THR A 291 16.29 9.97 4.03
N PRO A 292 16.30 10.44 2.76
CA PRO A 292 15.43 9.89 1.74
C PRO A 292 15.80 8.44 1.41
N ILE A 293 14.78 7.61 1.23
CA ILE A 293 14.91 6.23 0.79
C ILE A 293 15.29 6.20 -0.69
N LYS A 294 16.23 5.34 -1.06
CA LYS A 294 16.80 5.28 -2.41
C LYS A 294 17.10 3.85 -2.84
N PRO A 295 16.85 3.49 -4.11
CA PRO A 295 17.19 2.16 -4.62
C PRO A 295 18.70 2.01 -4.73
N GLY A 296 19.26 1.01 -4.06
CA GLY A 296 20.68 0.68 -4.12
C GLY A 296 21.12 0.36 -5.54
N GLY A 297 22.27 0.90 -5.98
CA GLY A 297 22.88 0.57 -7.28
C GLY A 297 22.23 1.18 -8.52
N VAL A 298 20.99 1.70 -8.46
CA VAL A 298 20.25 2.22 -9.63
C VAL A 298 20.13 3.75 -9.61
N PHE A 299 20.08 4.35 -8.43
CA PHE A 299 20.00 5.81 -8.31
C PHE A 299 21.37 6.46 -8.64
N PRO A 300 21.44 7.62 -9.33
CA PRO A 300 22.69 8.31 -9.63
C PRO A 300 23.45 8.70 -8.35
N GLN A 301 24.34 7.83 -7.89
CA GLN A 301 24.97 7.91 -6.56
C GLN A 301 25.89 9.13 -6.41
N GLY A 302 26.45 9.63 -7.52
CA GLY A 302 27.48 10.67 -7.52
C GLY A 302 26.99 12.11 -7.37
N PHE A 303 25.69 12.38 -7.41
CA PHE A 303 25.15 13.75 -7.49
C PHE A 303 24.26 14.17 -6.33
N VAL A 304 23.95 13.28 -5.39
CA VAL A 304 23.19 13.64 -4.19
C VAL A 304 24.18 14.06 -3.11
N PRO A 305 24.17 15.33 -2.65
CA PRO A 305 24.97 15.74 -1.52
C PRO A 305 24.63 14.85 -0.31
N THR A 306 25.62 14.09 0.17
CA THR A 306 25.50 13.32 1.43
C THR A 306 25.61 14.22 2.66
N THR A 307 25.96 15.50 2.46
CA THR A 307 25.92 16.54 3.47
C THR A 307 24.48 16.75 3.92
N LYS A 308 24.19 16.35 5.15
CA LYS A 308 22.97 16.78 5.85
C LYS A 308 22.94 18.32 5.80
N LEU A 309 21.76 18.92 5.64
CA LEU A 309 21.62 20.38 5.75
C LEU A 309 22.33 20.84 7.04
N LYS A 310 23.15 21.89 7.01
CA LYS A 310 23.82 22.39 8.23
C LYS A 310 22.83 22.66 9.37
N CYS A 311 21.62 23.08 9.03
CA CYS A 311 20.50 23.23 9.97
C CYS A 311 20.05 21.87 10.56
N ALA A 312 19.97 20.82 9.73
CA ALA A 312 19.66 19.47 10.15
C ALA A 312 20.71 18.90 11.12
N GLU A 313 22.00 19.14 10.90
CA GLU A 313 23.09 18.71 11.79
C GLU A 313 23.03 19.41 13.15
N ASN A 314 22.74 20.72 13.15
CA ASN A 314 22.60 21.50 14.38
C ASN A 314 21.33 21.11 15.17
N MET A 315 20.21 20.88 14.47
CA MET A 315 18.93 20.49 15.11
C MET A 315 18.91 19.04 15.59
N SER A 316 19.54 18.12 14.85
CA SER A 316 19.71 16.74 15.32
C SER A 316 20.56 16.71 16.59
N ARG A 317 21.68 17.43 16.65
CA ARG A 317 22.48 17.56 17.87
C ARG A 317 21.72 18.13 19.07
N SER A 318 20.76 19.04 18.86
CA SER A 318 19.92 19.56 19.95
C SER A 318 18.77 18.63 20.36
N MET A 319 18.21 17.85 19.45
CA MET A 319 17.14 16.86 19.74
C MET A 319 17.69 15.64 20.48
N PHE A 320 18.94 15.25 20.22
CA PHE A 320 19.61 14.12 20.87
C PHE A 320 20.27 14.46 22.22
N CYS A 321 20.24 15.72 22.64
CA CYS A 321 20.77 16.18 23.93
C CYS A 321 19.62 16.53 24.88
N SER A 322 18.82 15.54 25.25
CA SER A 322 17.87 15.69 26.35
C SER A 322 17.59 14.34 27.03
N PRO A 323 18.24 14.05 28.17
CA PRO A 323 17.68 13.15 29.18
C PRO A 323 16.70 13.95 30.06
N MET A 324 15.58 13.31 30.40
CA MET A 324 14.45 13.86 31.17
C MET A 324 14.83 14.48 32.53
N SER A 325 14.02 15.44 32.98
CA SER A 325 13.58 15.46 34.38
C SER A 325 12.16 16.03 34.48
N THR A 326 11.16 15.16 34.41
CA THR A 326 9.90 15.38 35.13
C THR A 326 10.22 15.18 36.61
N SER A 327 10.25 16.26 37.40
CA SER A 327 10.10 16.13 38.85
C SER A 327 8.73 16.64 39.25
N MET A 328 7.99 15.75 39.89
CA MET A 328 6.75 16.00 40.58
C MET A 328 6.97 17.04 41.67
N PHE A 329 6.07 18.02 41.76
CA PHE A 329 5.81 18.72 43.02
C PHE A 329 4.37 18.43 43.44
N ALA A 330 4.23 17.52 44.41
CA ALA A 330 3.01 17.34 45.18
C ALA A 330 3.37 17.11 46.65
N GLY A 331 2.75 17.92 47.53
CA GLY A 331 2.76 17.81 49.00
C GLY A 331 3.87 18.63 49.67
N SER A 332 3.64 19.45 50.70
CA SER A 332 2.58 19.41 51.71
C SER A 332 2.63 20.65 52.64
N THR A 333 1.48 21.30 52.80
CA THR A 333 0.80 21.68 54.07
C THR A 333 1.47 22.53 55.20
N PHE A 334 0.61 23.37 55.81
CA PHE A 334 0.66 24.01 57.15
C PHE A 334 1.54 25.26 57.36
N ARG A 335 0.94 26.45 57.27
CA ARG A 335 0.39 27.23 58.40
C ARG A 335 -0.34 28.47 57.92
#